data_AF-A0A2J8T1K4-F1
#
_entry.id   AF-A0A2J8T1K4-F1
#
_cell.length_a   1.000
_cell.length_b   1.000
_cell.length_c   1.000
_cell.angle_alpha   90.00
_cell.angle_beta   90.00
_cell.angle_gamma   90.00
#
_symmetry.space_group_name_H-M   'P 1'
#
loop_
_entity.id
_entity.type
_entity.pdbx_description
1 polymer ?
#
loop_
_entity_poly.entity_id
_entity_poly.type
_entity_poly.pdbx_seq_one_letter_code
_entity_poly.pdbx_strand_id
1 'polypeptide(L)' 'MTDPVTLNVGGHLYTTSLTTLTRYPDSMLGAMFGGDFPTARDPQGNYFIDRDGPLFRYVLNFLRTSELTLPLDF' A
#
# COMPACT_ATOMS: atom_id res chain seq x y z
N MET A 1 -17.20 -9.26 0.39
CA MET A 1 -15.75 -9.46 0.40
C MET A 1 -15.18 -8.43 -0.56
N THR A 2 -14.24 -7.58 -0.14
CA THR A 2 -13.60 -6.62 -1.05
C THR A 2 -12.56 -7.36 -1.87
N ASP A 3 -12.57 -7.17 -3.18
CA ASP A 3 -11.57 -7.79 -4.07
C ASP A 3 -10.15 -7.37 -3.67
N PRO A 4 -9.18 -8.30 -3.76
CA PRO A 4 -7.78 -7.98 -3.47
C PRO A 4 -7.24 -6.94 -4.45
N VAL A 5 -6.40 -6.05 -3.93
CA VAL A 5 -5.67 -5.02 -4.69
C VAL A 5 -4.20 -5.41 -4.73
N THR A 6 -3.64 -5.44 -5.93
CA THR A 6 -2.19 -5.66 -6.15
C THR A 6 -1.48 -4.32 -6.33
N LEU A 7 -0.41 -4.13 -5.56
CA LEU A 7 0.48 -2.98 -5.63
C LEU A 7 1.84 -3.43 -6.16
N ASN A 8 2.39 -2.68 -7.10
CA ASN A 8 3.78 -2.79 -7.52
C ASN A 8 4.56 -1.61 -6.90
N VAL A 9 5.39 -1.90 -5.91
CA VAL A 9 6.15 -0.91 -5.15
C VAL A 9 7.63 -1.03 -5.51
N GLY A 10 8.11 -0.17 -6.42
CA GLY A 10 9.49 -0.22 -6.92
C GLY A 10 9.89 -1.60 -7.44
N GLY A 11 8.97 -2.31 -8.10
CA GLY A 11 9.16 -3.68 -8.60
C GLY A 11 8.75 -4.80 -7.64
N HIS A 12 8.41 -4.49 -6.38
CA HIS A 12 7.97 -5.48 -5.40
C HIS A 12 6.45 -5.58 -5.35
N LEU A 13 5.92 -6.76 -5.63
CA LEU A 13 4.47 -6.99 -5.64
C LEU A 13 3.96 -7.27 -4.22
N TYR A 14 2.93 -6.52 -3.82
CA TYR A 14 2.16 -6.75 -2.61
C TYR A 14 0.69 -6.94 -2.94
N THR A 15 0.01 -7.75 -2.14
CA THR A 15 -1.44 -7.93 -2.23
C THR A 15 -2.07 -7.53 -0.90
N THR A 16 -3.13 -6.72 -0.97
CA THR A 16 -3.87 -6.25 0.20
C THR A 16 -5.33 -5.96 -0.16
N SER A 17 -6.07 -5.30 0.72
CA SER A 17 -7.48 -4.92 0.50
C SER A 17 -7.63 -3.41 0.48
N LEU A 18 -8.68 -2.92 -0.20
CA LEU A 18 -9.02 -1.50 -0.21
C LEU A 18 -9.17 -0.95 1.21
N THR A 19 -9.85 -1.70 2.09
CA THR A 19 -10.01 -1.37 3.51
C THR A 19 -8.69 -1.20 4.28
N THR A 20 -7.62 -1.89 3.88
CA THR A 20 -6.30 -1.69 4.49
C THR A 20 -5.69 -0.36 4.01
N LEU A 21 -5.76 -0.10 2.70
CA LEU A 21 -5.18 1.10 2.08
C LEU A 21 -5.91 2.38 2.47
N THR A 22 -7.22 2.30 2.71
CA THR A 22 -8.06 3.44 3.09
C THR A 22 -8.27 3.56 4.60
N ARG A 23 -7.59 2.76 5.43
CA ARG A 23 -7.74 2.83 6.91
C ARG A 23 -7.48 4.23 7.46
N TYR A 24 -6.52 4.96 6.87
CA TYR A 24 -6.21 6.34 7.22
C TYR A 24 -6.49 7.22 6.00
N PRO A 25 -7.72 7.75 5.84
CA PRO A 25 -8.14 8.49 4.66
C PRO A 25 -7.27 9.72 4.36
N ASP A 26 -6.77 10.39 5.40
CA ASP A 26 -5.93 11.59 5.29
C ASP A 26 -4.48 11.29 4.90
N SER A 27 -4.12 10.01 4.72
CA SER A 27 -2.79 9.61 4.25
C SER A 27 -2.71 9.61 2.72
N MET A 28 -1.50 9.62 2.16
CA MET A 28 -1.30 9.50 0.71
C MET A 28 -1.98 8.24 0.13
N LEU A 29 -1.87 7.10 0.81
CA LEU A 29 -2.53 5.86 0.37
C LEU A 29 -4.05 5.96 0.51
N GLY A 30 -4.54 6.60 1.58
CA GLY A 30 -5.95 6.91 1.75
C GLY A 30 -6.50 7.72 0.57
N ALA A 31 -5.81 8.79 0.19
CA ALA A 31 -6.20 9.64 -0.93
C ALA A 31 -6.11 8.94 -2.30
N MET A 32 -5.03 8.16 -2.54
CA MET A 32 -4.85 7.38 -3.77
C MET A 32 -5.97 6.36 -3.99
N PHE A 33 -6.42 5.70 -2.92
CA PHE A 33 -7.40 4.62 -2.99
C PHE A 33 -8.81 5.05 -2.57
N GLY A 34 -8.99 6.31 -2.15
CA GLY A 34 -10.27 6.95 -1.86
C GLY A 34 -10.99 7.48 -3.11
N GLY A 35 -10.30 7.53 -4.26
CA GLY A 35 -10.85 8.02 -5.53
C GLY A 35 -10.46 9.46 -5.87
N ASP A 36 -9.68 10.13 -5.02
CA ASP A 36 -9.35 11.55 -5.18
C ASP A 36 -8.09 11.81 -6.02
N PHE A 37 -7.33 10.77 -6.38
CA PHE A 37 -6.05 10.93 -7.09
C PHE A 37 -5.87 9.98 -8.27
N PRO A 38 -5.33 10.46 -9.41
CA PRO A 38 -4.84 9.59 -10.48
C PRO A 38 -3.70 8.73 -9.97
N THR A 39 -3.84 7.41 -10.08
CA THR A 39 -2.80 6.45 -9.68
C THR A 39 -2.15 5.83 -10.92
N ALA A 40 -0.82 5.86 -10.97
CA ALA A 40 -0.05 5.16 -12.00
C ALA A 40 -0.31 3.64 -11.93
N ARG A 41 -0.22 2.97 -13.09
CA ARG A 41 -0.27 1.52 -13.19
C ARG A 41 0.95 0.99 -13.94
N ASP A 42 1.41 -0.19 -13.57
CA ASP A 42 2.44 -0.91 -14.32
C ASP A 42 1.85 -1.55 -15.61
N PRO A 43 2.68 -2.12 -16.50
CA PRO A 43 2.19 -2.77 -17.72
C PRO A 43 1.26 -3.98 -17.49
N GLN A 44 1.22 -4.53 -16.28
CA GLN A 44 0.34 -5.62 -15.87
C GLN A 44 -0.97 -5.10 -15.26
N GLY A 45 -1.13 -3.78 -15.12
CA GLY A 45 -2.32 -3.14 -14.57
C GLY A 45 -2.33 -3.01 -13.05
N ASN A 46 -1.25 -3.37 -12.35
CA ASN A 46 -1.15 -3.19 -10.90
C ASN A 46 -0.90 -1.72 -10.56
N TYR A 47 -1.38 -1.27 -9.41
CA TYR A 47 -1.10 0.09 -8.96
C TYR A 47 0.39 0.27 -8.70
N PHE A 48 1.01 1.26 -9.34
CA PHE A 48 2.44 1.49 -9.24
C PHE A 48 2.75 2.57 -8.21
N ILE A 49 3.70 2.28 -7.33
CA ILE A 49 4.24 3.18 -6.32
C ILE A 49 5.75 3.23 -6.49
N ASP A 50 6.28 4.39 -6.84
CA ASP A 50 7.72 4.61 -7.02
C ASP A 50 8.43 4.81 -5.67
N ARG A 51 8.50 3.74 -4.88
CA ARG A 51 9.12 3.70 -3.54
C ARG A 51 9.82 2.37 -3.29
N ASP A 52 10.61 2.33 -2.22
CA ASP A 52 11.31 1.12 -1.78
C ASP A 52 10.33 0.00 -1.40
N GLY A 53 10.36 -1.08 -2.18
CA GLY A 53 9.50 -2.23 -1.99
C GLY A 53 9.70 -2.95 -0.65
N PRO A 54 10.92 -3.33 -0.25
CA PRO A 54 11.17 -4.05 1.00
C PRO A 54 10.68 -3.32 2.25
N LEU A 55 10.91 -2.01 2.36
CA LEU A 55 10.45 -1.19 3.48
C LEU A 55 8.93 -1.02 3.50
N PHE A 56 8.27 -1.07 2.34
CA PHE A 56 6.82 -0.93 2.24
C PHE A 56 6.05 -2.01 3.01
N ARG A 57 6.67 -3.16 3.32
CA ARG A 57 6.06 -4.19 4.18
C ARG A 57 5.65 -3.61 5.54
N TYR A 58 6.45 -2.71 6.11
CA TYR A 58 6.20 -2.12 7.43
C TYR A 58 5.04 -1.13 7.37
N VAL A 59 4.92 -0.40 6.27
CA VAL A 59 3.77 0.47 5.99
C VAL A 59 2.49 -0.39 5.94
N LEU A 60 2.48 -1.48 5.16
CA LEU A 60 1.31 -2.37 5.09
C LEU A 60 0.97 -3.02 6.43
N ASN A 61 1.99 -3.41 7.21
CA ASN A 61 1.75 -3.98 8.54
C ASN A 61 1.13 -2.94 9.47
N PHE A 62 1.67 -1.72 9.50
CA PHE A 62 1.07 -0.62 10.26
C PHE A 62 -0.38 -0.35 9.85
N LEU A 63 -0.70 -0.35 8.56
CA LEU A 63 -2.08 -0.17 8.08
C LEU A 63 -3.01 -1.32 8.50
N ARG A 64 -2.51 -2.53 8.77
CA ARG A 64 -3.31 -3.68 9.20
C ARG A 64 -3.56 -3.67 10.71
N THR A 65 -2.52 -3.40 11.49
CA THR A 65 -2.53 -3.55 12.95
C THR A 65 -2.71 -2.23 13.69
N SER A 66 -2.48 -1.10 13.02
CA SER A 66 -2.37 0.22 13.65
C SER A 66 -1.19 0.33 14.64
N GLU A 67 -0.20 -0.53 14.51
CA GLU A 67 1.01 -0.58 15.34
C GLU A 67 2.27 -0.64 14.48
N LEU A 68 3.31 0.10 14.88
CA LEU A 68 4.60 0.08 14.19
C LEU A 68 5.51 -0.99 14.81
N THR A 69 5.59 -2.14 14.16
CA THR A 69 6.48 -3.24 14.56
C THR A 69 7.70 -3.29 13.65
N LEU A 70 8.86 -2.95 14.21
CA LEU A 70 10.15 -2.99 13.51
C LEU A 70 11.04 -4.08 14.12
N PRO A 71 12.05 -4.60 13.39
CA PRO A 71 13.12 -5.39 13.97
C PRO A 71 13.81 -4.63 15.11
N LEU A 72 14.38 -5.36 16.07
CA LEU A 72 15.06 -4.77 17.24
C LEU A 72 16.23 -3.85 16.84
N ASP A 73 16.91 -4.16 15.74
CA ASP A 73 18.10 -3.46 15.25
C ASP A 73 17.81 -2.68 13.94
N PHE A 74 16.63 -2.05 13.85
CA PHE A 74 16.21 -1.30 12.67
C PHE A 74 17.03 -0.02 12.43
#